data_AF-A0A4Q3BBP0-F1
#
_entry.id   AF-A0A4Q3BBP0-F1
#
_cell.length_a   1.000
_cell.length_b   1.000
_cell.length_c   1.000
_cell.angle_alpha   90.00
_cell.angle_beta   90.00
_cell.angle_gamma   90.00
#
_symmetry.space_group_name_H-M   'P 1'
#
loop_
_entity.id
_entity.type
_entity.pdbx_description
1 polymer ?
#
loop_
_entity_poly.entity_id
_entity_poly.type
_entity_poly.pdbx_seq_one_letter_code
_entity_poly.pdbx_strand_id
1 'polypeptide(L)'
;MNNRILPIDGLRAFAAFGVIWIHTWSYFGNPAIPVLSLDLYQLLAILGNGVDFFFVISGFCMYLMTRKKLFTAATYLSFLYKRFLRIAPAFYLAVLVYAALAKISNTEFAIGYNVFFHLLFLNNVVTGNTISGPFWSIGTEWHFYLVLPFFVYLSHKFSLVKAVIICSIASLVFFAIVNMCTKKSNFFPAPDLSEIL
;
A
#
# COMPACT_ATOMS: atom_id res chain seq x y z
N MET A 1 -1.10 -23.39 -19.82
CA MET A 1 -2.08 -22.67 -20.64
C MET A 1 -2.22 -21.26 -20.10
N ASN A 2 -1.88 -20.27 -20.92
CA ASN A 2 -1.87 -18.85 -20.57
C ASN A 2 -3.31 -18.34 -20.45
N ASN A 3 -3.92 -18.46 -19.27
CA ASN A 3 -5.15 -17.73 -18.94
C ASN A 3 -4.79 -16.28 -18.59
N ARG A 4 -4.39 -15.50 -19.60
CA ARG A 4 -4.38 -14.03 -19.47
C ARG A 4 -5.82 -13.56 -19.56
N ILE A 5 -6.29 -12.94 -18.49
CA ILE A 5 -7.61 -12.32 -18.46
C ILE A 5 -7.41 -10.91 -19.00
N LEU A 6 -7.52 -10.75 -20.32
CA LEU A 6 -7.26 -9.50 -21.03
C LEU A 6 -7.95 -8.26 -20.39
N PRO A 7 -9.21 -8.35 -19.90
CA PRO A 7 -9.83 -7.23 -19.17
C PRO A 7 -9.07 -6.77 -17.92
N ILE A 8 -8.39 -7.68 -17.21
CA ILE A 8 -7.60 -7.36 -16.01
C ILE A 8 -6.33 -6.58 -16.39
N ASP A 9 -5.71 -6.93 -17.52
CA ASP A 9 -4.54 -6.22 -18.00
C ASP A 9 -4.91 -4.80 -18.46
N GLY A 10 -6.10 -4.61 -19.05
CA GLY A 10 -6.66 -3.28 -19.35
C GLY A 10 -6.90 -2.43 -18.10
N LEU A 11 -7.46 -3.02 -17.04
CA LEU A 11 -7.65 -2.34 -15.74
C LEU A 11 -6.32 -1.93 -15.10
N ARG A 12 -5.27 -2.74 -15.24
CA ARG A 12 -3.92 -2.38 -14.79
C ARG A 12 -3.31 -1.25 -15.60
N ALA A 13 -3.54 -1.22 -16.91
CA ALA A 13 -3.11 -0.11 -17.75
C ALA A 13 -3.79 1.20 -17.32
N PHE A 14 -5.10 1.15 -17.04
CA PHE A 14 -5.84 2.29 -16.49
C PHE A 14 -5.26 2.76 -15.14
N ALA A 15 -4.99 1.82 -14.22
CA ALA A 15 -4.35 2.12 -12.94
C ALA A 15 -2.97 2.79 -13.12
N ALA A 16 -2.16 2.33 -14.08
CA ALA A 16 -0.86 2.92 -14.40
C ALA A 16 -0.99 4.38 -14.85
N PHE A 17 -1.98 4.69 -15.69
CA PHE A 17 -2.25 6.08 -16.09
C PHE A 17 -2.62 6.98 -14.91
N GLY A 18 -3.41 6.47 -13.94
CA GLY A 18 -3.72 7.19 -12.71
C GLY A 18 -2.46 7.54 -11.89
N VAL A 19 -1.50 6.61 -11.80
CA VAL A 19 -0.21 6.85 -11.12
C VAL A 19 0.62 7.91 -11.85
N ILE A 20 0.71 7.84 -13.17
CA ILE A 20 1.44 8.84 -13.97
C ILE A 20 0.79 10.22 -13.81
N TRP A 21 -0.55 10.26 -13.87
CA TRP A 21 -1.34 11.48 -13.71
C TRP A 21 -1.01 12.18 -12.40
N ILE A 22 -1.13 11.48 -11.25
CA ILE A 22 -0.92 12.13 -9.95
C ILE A 22 0.52 12.57 -9.74
N HIS A 23 1.50 11.78 -10.16
CA HIS A 23 2.91 12.15 -10.00
C HIS A 23 3.30 13.32 -10.90
N THR A 24 2.77 13.36 -12.12
CA THR A 24 3.00 14.48 -13.05
C THR A 24 2.35 15.75 -12.50
N TRP A 25 1.10 15.65 -12.01
CA TRP A 25 0.38 16.77 -11.43
C TRP A 25 1.07 17.34 -10.19
N SER A 26 1.49 16.46 -9.27
CA SER A 26 2.23 16.86 -8.07
C SER A 26 3.61 17.43 -8.38
N TYR A 27 4.27 16.95 -9.44
CA TYR A 27 5.54 17.52 -9.89
C TYR A 27 5.38 18.99 -10.34
N PHE A 28 4.25 19.35 -10.96
CA PHE A 28 3.94 20.72 -11.37
C PHE A 28 3.29 21.57 -10.26
N GLY A 29 3.33 21.14 -9.00
CA GLY A 29 2.88 21.95 -7.86
C GLY A 29 1.38 21.92 -7.60
N ASN A 30 0.66 20.90 -8.12
CA ASN A 30 -0.78 20.73 -7.95
C ASN A 30 -1.60 21.98 -8.33
N PRO A 31 -1.53 22.45 -9.59
CA PRO A 31 -2.29 23.62 -10.01
C PRO A 31 -3.80 23.39 -9.81
N ALA A 32 -4.54 24.42 -9.39
CA ALA A 32 -5.99 24.33 -9.26
C ALA A 32 -6.66 24.37 -10.64
N ILE A 33 -7.79 23.66 -10.82
CA ILE A 33 -8.60 23.73 -12.04
C ILE A 33 -10.00 24.24 -11.68
N PRO A 34 -10.17 25.57 -11.52
CA PRO A 34 -11.46 26.13 -11.17
C PRO A 34 -12.43 26.04 -12.36
N VAL A 35 -13.55 25.33 -12.18
CA VAL A 35 -14.67 25.31 -13.13
C VAL A 35 -15.96 25.47 -12.34
N LEU A 36 -16.74 26.53 -12.64
CA LEU A 36 -18.07 26.77 -12.03
C LEU A 36 -18.04 26.64 -10.50
N SER A 37 -17.07 27.31 -9.86
CA SER A 37 -16.86 27.33 -8.39
C SER A 37 -16.37 26.03 -7.76
N LEU A 38 -16.21 24.97 -8.54
CA LEU A 38 -15.65 23.71 -8.10
C LEU A 38 -14.18 23.61 -8.54
N ASP A 39 -13.32 23.18 -7.63
CA ASP A 39 -11.98 22.77 -8.00
C ASP A 39 -12.04 21.32 -8.51
N LEU A 40 -12.01 21.16 -9.83
CA LEU A 40 -12.05 19.83 -10.47
C LEU A 40 -10.85 18.97 -10.06
N TYR A 41 -9.79 19.56 -9.51
CA TYR A 41 -8.68 18.81 -8.95
C TYR A 41 -9.15 17.80 -7.90
N GLN A 42 -10.03 18.15 -6.96
CA GLN A 42 -10.46 17.21 -5.92
C GLN A 42 -11.16 15.98 -6.52
N LEU A 43 -11.87 16.16 -7.63
CA LEU A 43 -12.53 15.09 -8.37
C LEU A 43 -11.52 14.26 -9.19
N LEU A 44 -10.55 14.91 -9.83
CA LEU A 44 -9.52 14.27 -10.65
C LEU A 44 -8.43 13.60 -9.80
N ALA A 45 -8.21 14.06 -8.57
CA ALA A 45 -7.30 13.45 -7.60
C ALA A 45 -7.76 12.05 -7.19
N ILE A 46 -9.07 11.78 -7.24
CA ILE A 46 -9.61 10.42 -7.02
C ILE A 46 -9.07 9.44 -8.07
N LEU A 47 -8.89 9.89 -9.32
CA LEU A 47 -8.28 9.09 -10.40
C LEU A 47 -6.77 8.87 -10.18
N GLY A 48 -6.14 9.67 -9.31
CA GLY A 48 -4.75 9.53 -8.89
C GLY A 48 -4.46 8.35 -7.98
N ASN A 49 -5.49 7.66 -7.45
CA ASN A 49 -5.36 6.47 -6.60
C ASN A 49 -5.01 5.20 -7.40
N GLY A 50 -4.20 5.32 -8.46
CA GLY A 50 -3.83 4.20 -9.32
C GLY A 50 -3.18 3.04 -8.56
N VAL A 51 -2.40 3.34 -7.51
CA VAL A 51 -1.79 2.32 -6.65
C VAL A 51 -2.85 1.48 -5.92
N ASP A 52 -3.93 2.11 -5.45
CA ASP A 52 -5.02 1.39 -4.79
C ASP A 52 -5.78 0.48 -5.75
N PHE A 53 -5.99 0.94 -6.99
CA PHE A 53 -6.53 0.09 -8.05
C PHE A 53 -5.62 -1.12 -8.33
N PHE A 54 -4.29 -0.94 -8.36
CA PHE A 54 -3.37 -2.07 -8.47
C PHE A 54 -3.54 -3.06 -7.33
N PHE A 55 -3.72 -2.60 -6.09
CA PHE A 55 -3.95 -3.49 -4.96
C PHE A 55 -5.28 -4.24 -5.05
N VAL A 56 -6.38 -3.57 -5.42
CA VAL A 56 -7.69 -4.22 -5.60
C VAL A 56 -7.62 -5.29 -6.69
N ILE A 57 -7.05 -4.96 -7.84
CA ILE A 57 -6.89 -5.90 -8.96
C ILE A 57 -5.99 -7.09 -8.54
N SER A 58 -4.90 -6.81 -7.85
CA SER A 58 -3.96 -7.83 -7.39
C SER A 58 -4.58 -8.76 -6.37
N GLY A 59 -5.31 -8.22 -5.38
CA GLY A 59 -6.06 -8.99 -4.39
C GLY A 59 -7.14 -9.86 -5.03
N PHE A 60 -7.91 -9.32 -5.99
CA PHE A 60 -8.90 -10.08 -6.75
C PHE A 60 -8.26 -11.25 -7.51
N CYS A 61 -7.17 -11.00 -8.24
CA CYS A 61 -6.45 -12.06 -8.96
C CYS A 61 -5.94 -13.13 -8.01
N MET A 62 -5.37 -12.72 -6.87
CA MET A 62 -4.86 -13.65 -5.86
C MET A 62 -5.96 -14.52 -5.28
N TYR A 63 -7.08 -13.92 -4.90
CA TYR A 63 -8.25 -14.66 -4.42
C TYR A 63 -8.72 -15.67 -5.47
N LEU A 64 -8.85 -15.30 -6.74
CA LEU A 64 -9.25 -16.24 -7.79
C LEU A 64 -8.29 -17.42 -7.93
N MET A 65 -6.98 -17.20 -7.79
CA MET A 65 -5.97 -18.25 -7.86
C MET A 65 -5.95 -19.16 -6.62
N THR A 66 -6.43 -18.70 -5.48
CA THR A 66 -6.32 -19.40 -4.18
C THR A 66 -7.64 -19.92 -3.64
N ARG A 67 -8.81 -19.38 -4.06
CA ARG A 67 -10.16 -19.76 -3.60
C ARG A 67 -10.57 -21.21 -3.83
N LYS A 68 -9.84 -21.96 -4.65
CA LYS A 68 -10.09 -23.40 -4.90
C LYS A 68 -9.07 -24.30 -4.20
N LYS A 69 -8.05 -23.71 -3.56
CA LYS A 69 -6.97 -24.45 -2.90
C LYS A 69 -7.31 -24.56 -1.41
N LEU A 70 -7.19 -25.76 -0.86
CA LEU A 70 -7.18 -25.95 0.58
C LEU A 70 -5.85 -25.41 1.12
N PHE A 71 -5.89 -24.35 1.91
CA PHE A 71 -4.71 -23.83 2.58
C PHE A 71 -4.36 -24.74 3.76
N THR A 72 -3.39 -25.63 3.55
CA THR A 72 -2.62 -26.23 4.65
C THR A 72 -1.44 -25.33 5.00
N ALA A 73 -0.91 -25.45 6.22
CA ALA A 73 0.27 -24.70 6.64
C ALA A 73 1.45 -24.84 5.64
N ALA A 74 1.69 -26.05 5.13
CA ALA A 74 2.73 -26.31 4.13
C ALA A 74 2.49 -25.56 2.80
N THR A 75 1.26 -25.57 2.28
CA THR A 75 0.93 -24.85 1.04
C THR A 75 1.03 -23.33 1.20
N TYR A 76 0.69 -22.83 2.38
CA TYR A 76 0.81 -21.41 2.71
C TYR A 76 2.28 -20.98 2.82
N LEU A 77 3.11 -21.73 3.53
CA LEU A 77 4.55 -21.45 3.63
C LEU A 77 5.22 -21.51 2.25
N SER A 78 4.86 -22.48 1.41
CA SER A 78 5.36 -22.54 0.02
C SER A 78 4.93 -21.32 -0.80
N PHE A 79 3.70 -20.83 -0.61
CA PHE A 79 3.21 -19.62 -1.25
C PHE A 79 3.98 -18.37 -0.80
N LEU A 80 4.18 -18.20 0.51
CA LEU A 80 4.96 -17.08 1.06
C LEU A 80 6.39 -17.11 0.57
N TYR A 81 7.05 -18.27 0.61
CA TYR A 81 8.43 -18.43 0.19
C TYR A 81 8.65 -18.02 -1.28
N LYS A 82 7.78 -18.48 -2.18
CA LYS A 82 7.86 -18.12 -3.61
C LYS A 82 7.69 -16.62 -3.85
N ARG A 83 6.86 -15.95 -3.05
CA ARG A 83 6.63 -14.50 -3.16
C ARG A 83 7.75 -13.69 -2.51
N PHE A 84 8.25 -14.17 -1.38
CA PHE A 84 9.40 -13.58 -0.72
C PHE A 84 10.62 -13.58 -1.65
N LEU A 85 10.95 -14.71 -2.26
CA LEU A 85 12.05 -14.80 -3.23
C LEU A 85 11.86 -13.91 -4.47
N ARG A 86 10.62 -13.58 -4.82
CA ARG A 86 10.34 -12.68 -5.95
C ARG A 86 10.55 -11.22 -5.58
N ILE A 87 10.22 -10.80 -4.35
CA ILE A 87 10.16 -9.39 -3.96
C ILE A 87 11.41 -8.98 -3.18
N ALA A 88 11.85 -9.80 -2.22
CA ALA A 88 12.92 -9.48 -1.29
C ALA A 88 14.24 -9.11 -1.98
N PRO A 89 14.74 -9.84 -3.02
CA PRO A 89 16.03 -9.50 -3.61
C PRO A 89 16.06 -8.09 -4.22
N ALA A 90 15.04 -7.75 -5.01
CA ALA A 90 14.94 -6.44 -5.64
C ALA A 90 14.69 -5.34 -4.59
N PHE A 91 13.84 -5.61 -3.60
CA PHE A 91 13.52 -4.64 -2.56
C PHE A 91 14.72 -4.35 -1.65
N TYR A 92 15.45 -5.37 -1.22
CA TYR A 92 16.64 -5.18 -0.38
C TYR A 92 17.74 -4.43 -1.13
N LEU A 93 17.95 -4.74 -2.42
CA LEU A 93 18.89 -3.98 -3.24
C LEU A 93 18.47 -2.51 -3.33
N ALA A 94 17.19 -2.23 -3.58
CA ALA A 94 16.68 -0.86 -3.64
C ALA A 94 16.85 -0.13 -2.30
N VAL A 95 16.53 -0.77 -1.17
CA VAL A 95 16.72 -0.21 0.17
C VAL A 95 18.18 0.14 0.44
N LEU A 96 19.11 -0.75 0.08
CA LEU A 96 20.54 -0.51 0.26
C LEU A 96 21.05 0.64 -0.62
N VAL A 97 20.64 0.69 -1.89
CA VAL A 97 21.01 1.78 -2.81
C VAL A 97 20.51 3.12 -2.28
N TYR A 98 19.23 3.20 -1.89
CA TYR A 98 18.68 4.44 -1.35
C TYR A 98 19.30 4.83 0.00
N ALA A 99 19.61 3.87 0.87
CA ALA A 99 20.32 4.14 2.12
C ALA A 99 21.73 4.69 1.87
N ALA A 100 22.44 4.19 0.86
CA ALA A 100 23.74 4.71 0.46
C ALA A 100 23.63 6.13 -0.10
N LEU A 101 22.65 6.40 -0.97
CA LEU A 101 22.40 7.74 -1.50
C LEU A 101 22.05 8.74 -0.40
N ALA A 102 21.18 8.35 0.54
CA ALA A 102 20.82 9.19 1.69
C ALA A 102 22.06 9.61 2.51
N LYS A 103 22.95 8.65 2.77
CA LYS A 103 24.22 8.90 3.46
C LYS A 103 25.12 9.88 2.70
N ILE A 104 25.20 9.78 1.38
CA ILE A 104 26.00 10.69 0.54
C ILE A 104 25.41 12.11 0.56
N SER A 105 24.08 12.24 0.57
CA SER A 105 23.38 13.52 0.58
C SER A 105 23.33 14.22 1.95
N ASN A 106 23.92 13.64 3.01
CA ASN A 106 23.85 14.13 4.39
C ASN A 106 22.42 14.42 4.88
N THR A 107 21.44 13.62 4.44
CA THR A 107 20.09 13.73 4.99
C THR A 107 20.06 13.17 6.40
N GLU A 108 19.59 13.96 7.38
CA GLU A 108 19.43 13.59 8.79
C GLU A 108 18.30 12.56 8.97
N PHE A 109 18.46 11.38 8.38
CA PHE A 109 17.54 10.29 8.51
C PHE A 109 18.16 9.24 9.43
N ALA A 110 17.38 8.65 10.33
CA ALA A 110 17.82 7.52 11.15
C ALA A 110 17.95 6.26 10.28
N ILE A 111 19.01 6.22 9.45
CA ILE A 111 19.21 5.23 8.38
C ILE A 111 19.16 3.81 8.97
N GLY A 112 19.84 3.55 10.08
CA GLY A 112 19.87 2.21 10.70
C GLY A 112 18.48 1.73 11.15
N TYR A 113 17.74 2.57 11.88
CA TYR A 113 16.39 2.26 12.35
C TYR A 113 15.43 2.00 11.18
N ASN A 114 15.44 2.86 10.18
CA ASN A 114 14.54 2.73 9.04
C ASN A 114 14.91 1.54 8.15
N VAL A 115 16.19 1.34 7.84
CA VAL A 115 16.65 0.18 7.06
C VAL A 115 16.24 -1.12 7.75
N PHE A 116 16.41 -1.21 9.08
CA PHE A 116 16.00 -2.39 9.85
C PHE A 116 14.51 -2.72 9.65
N PHE A 117 13.62 -1.75 9.80
CA PHE A 117 12.19 -1.99 9.60
C PHE A 117 11.80 -2.21 8.13
N HIS A 118 12.53 -1.66 7.16
CA HIS A 118 12.33 -2.00 5.74
C HIS A 118 12.73 -3.45 5.45
N LEU A 119 13.84 -3.95 6.02
CA LEU A 119 14.24 -5.36 5.87
C LEU A 119 13.21 -6.34 6.45
N LEU A 120 12.46 -5.91 7.45
CA LEU A 120 11.36 -6.69 8.04
C LEU A 120 10.01 -6.48 7.35
N PHE A 121 9.92 -5.64 6.32
CA PHE A 121 8.67 -5.18 5.70
C PHE A 121 7.71 -4.50 6.70
N LEU A 122 8.22 -4.00 7.82
CA LEU A 122 7.46 -3.35 8.89
C LEU A 122 7.50 -1.82 8.82
N ASN A 123 8.10 -1.26 7.78
CA ASN A 123 8.23 0.18 7.57
C ASN A 123 6.87 0.91 7.62
N ASN A 124 5.81 0.33 7.06
CA ASN A 124 4.50 0.99 7.05
C ASN A 124 3.82 1.03 8.42
N VAL A 125 4.17 0.10 9.31
CA VAL A 125 3.47 -0.08 10.60
C VAL A 125 4.22 0.62 11.72
N VAL A 126 5.56 0.55 11.69
CA VAL A 126 6.40 0.99 12.81
C VAL A 126 7.01 2.36 12.55
N THR A 127 7.61 2.58 11.38
CA THR A 127 8.34 3.82 11.13
C THR A 127 7.42 4.94 10.68
N GLY A 128 6.33 4.63 9.97
CA GLY A 128 5.43 5.62 9.35
C GLY A 128 6.09 6.44 8.22
N ASN A 129 7.42 6.37 8.12
CA ASN A 129 8.27 7.01 7.15
C ASN A 129 8.95 5.95 6.28
N THR A 130 9.11 6.27 5.00
CA THR A 130 9.80 5.40 4.04
C THR A 130 11.08 6.06 3.56
N ILE A 131 12.11 5.26 3.33
CA ILE A 131 13.38 5.76 2.78
C ILE A 131 13.16 6.42 1.42
N SER A 132 12.15 5.93 0.68
CA SER A 132 11.71 6.48 -0.59
C SER A 132 10.21 6.37 -0.67
N GLY A 133 9.55 7.43 -1.15
CA GLY A 133 8.10 7.54 -1.20
C GLY A 133 7.40 6.26 -1.71
N PRO A 134 7.77 5.67 -2.85
CA PRO A 134 7.08 4.49 -3.36
C PRO A 134 7.21 3.20 -2.52
N PHE A 135 8.16 3.13 -1.57
CA PHE A 135 8.45 1.89 -0.84
C PHE A 135 7.32 1.47 0.10
N TRP A 136 6.40 2.38 0.44
CA TRP A 136 5.23 2.00 1.24
C TRP A 136 4.40 0.94 0.51
N SER A 137 4.31 1.00 -0.82
CA SER A 137 3.50 0.04 -1.58
C SER A 137 4.03 -1.40 -1.46
N ILE A 138 5.36 -1.59 -1.42
CA ILE A 138 5.99 -2.92 -1.32
C ILE A 138 5.76 -3.55 0.06
N GLY A 139 5.91 -2.77 1.13
CA GLY A 139 5.58 -3.24 2.48
C GLY A 139 4.11 -3.68 2.58
N THR A 140 3.21 -2.90 1.98
CA THR A 140 1.78 -3.21 1.93
C THR A 140 1.49 -4.47 1.12
N GLU A 141 2.18 -4.67 -0.02
CA GLU A 141 2.08 -5.89 -0.81
C GLU A 141 2.46 -7.14 0.01
N TRP A 142 3.53 -7.06 0.81
CA TRP A 142 3.94 -8.14 1.70
C TRP A 142 2.87 -8.45 2.77
N HIS A 143 2.32 -7.42 3.41
CA HIS A 143 1.22 -7.60 4.37
C HIS A 143 -0.03 -8.24 3.76
N PHE A 144 -0.37 -7.89 2.51
CA PHE A 144 -1.47 -8.54 1.80
C PHE A 144 -1.27 -10.05 1.67
N TYR A 145 -0.04 -10.52 1.44
CA TYR A 145 0.26 -11.96 1.39
C TYR A 145 0.05 -12.66 2.73
N LEU A 146 0.34 -11.97 3.83
CA LEU A 146 0.14 -12.50 5.18
C LEU A 146 -1.34 -12.61 5.55
N VAL A 147 -2.16 -11.65 5.11
CA VAL A 147 -3.61 -11.59 5.42
C VAL A 147 -4.45 -12.47 4.48
N LEU A 148 -4.00 -12.68 3.24
CA LEU A 148 -4.72 -13.47 2.23
C LEU A 148 -5.23 -14.86 2.70
N PRO A 149 -4.43 -15.74 3.35
CA PRO A 149 -4.93 -17.05 3.78
C PRO A 149 -6.07 -16.94 4.80
N PHE A 150 -6.01 -15.94 5.69
CA PHE A 150 -7.05 -15.71 6.68
C PHE A 150 -8.34 -15.25 5.99
N PHE A 151 -8.23 -14.34 5.01
CA PHE A 151 -9.36 -13.94 4.18
C PHE A 151 -9.98 -15.12 3.43
N VAL A 152 -9.16 -15.97 2.80
CA VAL A 152 -9.62 -17.16 2.07
C VAL A 152 -10.31 -18.14 3.02
N TYR A 153 -9.70 -18.44 4.17
CA TYR A 153 -10.30 -19.28 5.20
C TYR A 153 -11.67 -18.76 5.65
N LEU A 154 -11.78 -17.46 5.92
CA LEU A 154 -13.03 -16.82 6.33
C LEU A 154 -14.11 -16.90 5.25
N SER A 155 -13.70 -16.75 3.98
CA SER A 155 -14.60 -16.85 2.82
C SER A 155 -15.16 -18.27 2.62
N HIS A 156 -14.39 -19.30 2.99
CA HIS A 156 -14.83 -20.70 2.95
C HIS A 156 -15.67 -21.10 4.17
N LYS A 157 -15.31 -20.61 5.36
CA LYS A 157 -16.00 -20.96 6.62
C LYS A 157 -17.39 -20.34 6.71
N PHE A 158 -17.55 -19.10 6.24
CA PHE A 158 -18.79 -18.36 6.33
C PHE A 158 -19.40 -18.12 4.94
N SER A 159 -19.10 -16.97 4.34
CA SER A 159 -19.42 -16.62 2.97
C SER A 159 -18.50 -15.47 2.53
N LEU A 160 -18.36 -15.25 1.23
CA LEU A 160 -17.53 -14.16 0.70
C LEU A 160 -17.97 -12.79 1.26
N VAL A 161 -19.28 -12.52 1.29
CA VAL A 161 -19.83 -11.24 1.77
C VAL A 161 -19.49 -11.04 3.25
N LYS A 162 -19.68 -12.06 4.09
CA LYS A 162 -19.33 -11.97 5.51
C LYS A 162 -17.84 -11.78 5.72
N ALA A 163 -17.00 -12.47 4.92
CA ALA A 163 -15.56 -12.30 5.00
C ALA A 163 -15.11 -10.89 4.65
N VAL A 164 -15.68 -10.30 3.59
CA VAL A 164 -15.45 -8.91 3.21
C VAL A 164 -15.87 -7.96 4.32
N ILE A 165 -17.09 -8.11 4.87
CA ILE A 165 -17.57 -7.25 5.96
C ILE A 165 -16.65 -7.34 7.18
N ILE A 166 -16.28 -8.54 7.61
CA ILE A 166 -15.40 -8.74 8.77
C ILE A 166 -14.04 -8.08 8.54
N CYS A 167 -13.44 -8.27 7.36
CA CYS A 167 -12.14 -7.66 7.03
C CYS A 167 -12.24 -6.13 6.92
N SER A 168 -13.31 -5.59 6.35
CA SER A 168 -13.55 -4.14 6.28
C SER A 168 -13.70 -3.55 7.68
N ILE A 169 -14.50 -4.16 8.55
CA ILE A 169 -14.64 -3.72 9.95
C ILE A 169 -13.30 -3.80 10.68
N ALA A 170 -12.56 -4.90 10.53
CA ALA A 170 -11.24 -5.05 11.13
C ALA A 170 -10.25 -3.95 10.66
N SER A 171 -10.26 -3.61 9.37
CA SER A 171 -9.42 -2.51 8.86
C SER A 171 -9.82 -1.14 9.40
N LEU A 172 -11.12 -0.87 9.57
CA LEU A 172 -11.62 0.39 10.14
C LEU A 172 -11.28 0.51 11.63
N VAL A 173 -11.42 -0.58 12.38
CA VAL A 173 -11.02 -0.63 13.79
C VAL A 173 -9.51 -0.43 13.94
N PHE A 174 -8.71 -1.11 13.11
CA PHE A 174 -7.25 -0.92 13.10
C PHE A 174 -6.88 0.54 12.81
N PHE A 175 -7.49 1.14 11.78
CA PHE A 175 -7.29 2.55 11.44
C PHE A 175 -7.69 3.50 12.58
N ALA A 176 -8.82 3.26 13.23
CA ALA A 176 -9.26 4.04 14.38
C ALA A 176 -8.29 3.94 15.57
N ILE A 177 -7.81 2.73 15.88
CA ILE A 177 -6.83 2.50 16.96
C ILE A 177 -5.53 3.23 16.65
N VAL A 178 -5.00 3.08 15.44
CA VAL A 178 -3.75 3.77 15.02
C VAL A 178 -3.92 5.28 15.17
N ASN A 179 -5.02 5.85 14.66
CA ASN A 179 -5.29 7.29 14.79
C ASN A 179 -5.46 7.76 16.24
N MET A 180 -6.06 6.95 17.10
CA MET A 180 -6.17 7.26 18.53
C MET A 180 -4.80 7.24 19.22
N CYS A 181 -3.95 6.27 18.88
CA CYS A 181 -2.59 6.17 19.40
C CYS A 181 -1.71 7.34 18.91
N THR A 182 -1.81 7.71 17.63
CA THR A 182 -1.00 8.78 17.04
C THR A 182 -1.49 10.18 17.41
N LYS A 183 -2.80 10.41 17.59
CA LYS A 183 -3.31 11.69 18.13
C LYS A 183 -2.93 11.91 19.61
N LYS A 184 -2.73 10.83 20.37
CA LYS A 184 -2.35 10.91 21.78
C LYS A 184 -0.85 11.21 21.98
N SER A 185 -0.03 10.95 20.97
CA SER A 185 1.33 11.49 20.87
C SER A 185 1.25 12.84 20.13
N ASN A 186 1.57 13.96 20.79
CA ASN A 186 1.62 15.32 20.19
C ASN A 186 2.72 15.46 19.10
N PHE A 187 2.69 14.62 18.05
CA PHE A 187 3.75 14.53 17.04
C PHE A 187 3.42 15.32 15.76
N PHE A 188 2.14 15.65 15.55
CA PHE A 188 1.71 16.65 14.59
C PHE A 188 1.09 17.81 15.37
N PRO A 189 1.75 18.97 15.50
CA PRO A 189 1.07 20.14 16.03
C PRO A 189 -0.11 20.43 15.10
N ALA A 190 -1.31 20.53 15.66
CA ALA A 190 -2.42 21.14 14.95
C ALA A 190 -1.96 22.52 14.48
N PRO A 191 -2.30 22.97 13.26
CA PRO A 191 -2.05 24.35 12.87
C PRO A 191 -2.74 25.25 13.89
N ASP A 192 -2.00 26.17 14.48
CA ASP A 192 -2.56 27.15 15.40
C ASP A 192 -3.54 28.02 14.62
N LEU A 193 -4.83 27.86 14.91
CA LEU A 193 -5.91 28.60 14.26
C LEU A 193 -5.89 30.10 14.60
N SER A 194 -4.95 30.55 15.44
CA SER A 194 -4.71 31.97 15.72
C SER A 194 -3.84 32.70 14.67
N GLU A 195 -3.21 31.99 13.72
CA GLU A 195 -2.51 32.64 12.59
C GLU A 195 -3.41 32.91 11.37
N ILE A 196 -4.67 32.47 11.40
CA ILE A 196 -5.65 32.60 10.29
C ILE A 196 -6.79 33.58 10.62
N LEU A 197 -6.73 34.27 11.76
CA LEU A 197 -7.64 35.36 12.14
C LEU A 197 -6.85 36.63 12.48
#